data_AF-A0ABD1I866-F1
#
_entry.id   AF-A0ABD1I866-F1
#
_cell.length_a   1.000
_cell.length_b   1.000
_cell.length_c   1.000
_cell.angle_alpha   90.00
_cell.angle_beta   90.00
_cell.angle_gamma   90.00
#
_symmetry.space_group_name_H-M   'P 1'
#
loop_
_entity.id
_entity.type
_entity.pdbx_description
1 polymer ?
#
loop_
_entity_poly.entity_id
_entity_poly.type
_entity_poly.pdbx_seq_one_letter_code
_entity_poly.pdbx_strand_id
1 'polypeptide(L)' 'MKLQTIRPWRAWYDDGQVGGWTEEYGGLTFVTVRGAGHEVPLHKPKQALTLIKSFLSGKSMPEMELLSDS' A
#
# COMPACT_ATOMS: atom_id res chain seq x y z
N MET A 1 -4.25 16.32 14.82
CA MET A 1 -5.06 15.10 15.08
C MET A 1 -4.07 13.98 15.43
N LYS A 2 -4.22 13.26 16.55
CA LYS A 2 -3.33 12.15 16.93
C LYS A 2 -4.12 10.85 16.83
N LEU A 3 -3.99 10.15 15.70
CA LEU A 3 -4.67 8.87 15.48
C LEU A 3 -3.86 7.74 16.11
N GLN A 4 -4.54 6.69 16.60
CA GLN A 4 -3.89 5.50 17.11
C GLN A 4 -3.36 4.66 15.94
N THR A 5 -2.04 4.46 15.87
CA THR A 5 -1.41 3.57 14.91
C THR A 5 -1.74 2.11 15.25
N ILE A 6 -2.36 1.40 14.29
CA ILE A 6 -2.67 -0.03 14.36
C ILE A 6 -1.56 -0.85 13.70
N ARG A 7 -1.07 -0.40 12.54
CA ARG A 7 0.15 -0.95 11.92
C ARG A 7 1.13 0.17 11.61
N PRO A 8 2.38 0.08 12.08
CA PRO A 8 3.37 1.13 11.88
C PRO A 8 3.74 1.26 10.40
N TRP A 9 4.36 2.40 10.09
CA TRP A 9 4.92 2.71 8.78
C TRP A 9 5.76 1.55 8.21
N ARG A 10 5.32 0.98 7.09
CA ARG A 10 5.95 -0.18 6.43
C ARG A 10 5.89 -0.08 4.91
N ALA A 11 6.81 -0.77 4.25
CA ALA A 11 6.74 -0.92 2.79
C ALA A 11 5.56 -1.83 2.40
N TRP A 12 5.00 -1.57 1.22
CA TRP A 12 4.09 -2.49 0.55
C TRP A 12 4.64 -2.87 -0.83
N TYR A 13 4.27 -4.05 -1.30
CA TYR A 13 4.91 -4.68 -2.45
C TYR A 13 3.91 -4.98 -3.58
N ASP A 14 4.42 -4.96 -4.80
CA ASP A 14 3.71 -5.32 -6.03
C ASP A 14 4.72 -6.05 -6.94
N ASP A 15 4.47 -7.32 -7.24
CA ASP A 15 5.40 -8.25 -7.92
C ASP A 15 6.84 -8.19 -7.36
N GLY A 16 6.97 -8.33 -6.03
CA GLY A 16 8.28 -8.35 -5.35
C GLY A 16 9.00 -6.99 -5.30
N GLN A 17 8.44 -5.92 -5.89
CA GLN A 17 9.02 -4.58 -5.86
C GLN A 17 8.30 -3.68 -4.86
N VAL A 18 9.02 -2.74 -4.25
CA VAL A 18 8.41 -1.75 -3.34
C VAL A 18 7.51 -0.80 -4.14
N GLY A 19 6.20 -0.94 -3.95
CA GLY A 19 5.18 -0.07 -4.53
C GLY A 19 5.05 1.27 -3.80
N GLY A 20 5.46 1.31 -2.53
CA GLY A 20 5.46 2.51 -1.69
C GLY A 20 5.44 2.14 -0.21
N TRP A 21 4.86 3.03 0.60
CA TRP A 21 4.73 2.84 2.05
C TRP A 21 3.30 3.05 2.51
N THR A 22 2.94 2.38 3.60
CA THR A 22 1.62 2.47 4.20
C THR A 22 1.73 2.54 5.72
N GLU A 23 0.78 3.23 6.34
CA GLU A 23 0.57 3.22 7.79
C GLU A 23 -0.93 3.14 8.06
N GLU A 24 -1.31 2.27 9.00
CA GLU A 24 -2.71 2.02 9.31
C GLU A 24 -3.03 2.57 10.70
N TYR A 25 -4.12 3.30 10.78
CA TYR A 25 -4.68 3.89 11.98
C TYR A 25 -6.10 3.37 12.23
N GLY A 26 -6.63 3.60 13.43
CA GLY A 26 -8.05 3.35 13.73
C GLY A 26 -8.99 4.14 12.82
N GLY A 27 -9.51 3.49 11.77
CA GLY A 27 -10.45 4.06 10.81
C GLY A 27 -9.83 4.78 9.60
N LEU A 28 -8.49 4.74 9.44
CA LEU A 28 -7.81 5.38 8.31
C LEU A 28 -6.58 4.58 7.89
N THR A 29 -6.37 4.41 6.59
CA THR A 29 -5.12 3.89 6.02
C THR A 29 -4.48 4.97 5.16
N PHE A 30 -3.24 5.32 5.46
CA PHE A 30 -2.45 6.24 4.65
C PHE A 30 -1.48 5.46 3.77
N VAL A 31 -1.47 5.74 2.47
CA VAL A 31 -0.67 5.03 1.46
C VAL A 31 0.06 6.03 0.59
N THR A 32 1.35 5.78 0.36
CA THR A 32 2.15 6.46 -0.66
C THR A 32 2.40 5.50 -1.82
N VAL A 33 2.52 6.04 -3.03
CA VAL A 33 2.93 5.28 -4.22
C VAL A 33 4.27 5.81 -4.70
N ARG A 34 5.30 4.96 -4.62
CA ARG A 34 6.68 5.34 -4.91
C ARG A 34 6.83 5.79 -6.37
N GLY A 35 7.29 7.02 -6.56
CA GLY A 35 7.57 7.59 -7.88
C GLY A 35 6.33 7.95 -8.69
N ALA A 36 5.16 8.06 -8.05
CA ALA A 36 3.99 8.68 -8.66
C ALA A 36 3.95 10.19 -8.35
N GLY A 37 3.53 11.00 -9.33
CA GLY A 37 3.18 12.41 -9.11
C GLY A 37 1.74 12.60 -8.62
N HIS A 38 1.19 13.80 -8.85
CA HIS A 38 -0.19 14.16 -8.45
C HIS A 38 -1.25 13.19 -9.01
N GLU A 39 -1.14 12.85 -10.28
CA GLU A 39 -2.02 11.88 -10.93
C GLU A 39 -1.44 10.47 -10.83
N VAL A 40 -1.69 9.79 -9.72
CA VAL A 40 -1.11 8.46 -9.46
C VAL A 40 -1.43 7.44 -10.55
N PRO A 41 -2.69 7.30 -11.05
CA PRO A 41 -3.01 6.34 -12.10
C PRO A 41 -2.32 6.63 -13.44
N LEU A 42 -1.98 7.90 -13.73
CA LEU A 42 -1.25 8.28 -14.94
C LEU A 42 0.21 7.80 -14.87
N HIS A 43 0.87 8.00 -13.73
CA HIS A 43 2.30 7.70 -13.57
C HIS A 43 2.59 6.24 -13.21
N LYS A 44 1.71 5.61 -12.42
CA LYS A 44 1.89 4.26 -11.85
C LYS A 44 0.57 3.46 -11.94
N PRO A 45 0.08 3.16 -13.16
CA PRO A 45 -1.25 2.56 -13.36
C PRO A 45 -1.41 1.20 -12.66
N LYS A 46 -0.37 0.37 -12.66
CA LYS A 46 -0.40 -0.95 -12.01
C LYS A 46 -0.55 -0.83 -10.49
N GLN A 47 0.29 -0.02 -9.86
CA GLN A 47 0.24 0.24 -8.42
C GLN A 47 -1.07 0.91 -8.00
N ALA A 48 -1.59 1.83 -8.82
CA ALA A 48 -2.90 2.46 -8.60
C ALA A 48 -4.03 1.42 -8.60
N LEU A 49 -3.98 0.44 -9.52
CA LEU A 49 -4.94 -0.66 -9.58
C LEU A 49 -4.85 -1.57 -8.33
N THR A 50 -3.63 -1.91 -7.89
CA THR A 50 -3.40 -2.68 -6.66
C THR A 50 -3.95 -1.95 -5.43
N LEU A 51 -3.72 -0.63 -5.34
CA LEU A 51 -4.25 0.23 -4.28
C LEU A 51 -5.79 0.23 -4.26
N ILE A 52 -6.45 0.51 -5.38
CA ILE A 52 -7.92 0.60 -5.40
C ILE A 52 -8.59 -0.76 -5.14
N LYS A 53 -8.00 -1.87 -5.61
CA LYS A 53 -8.49 -3.22 -5.27
C LYS A 53 -8.39 -3.51 -3.77
N SER A 54 -7.29 -3.11 -3.14
CA SER A 54 -7.09 -3.27 -1.68
C SER A 54 -8.10 -2.42 -0.91
N PHE A 55 -8.28 -1.17 -1.30
CA PHE A 55 -9.28 -0.25 -0.72
C PHE A 55 -10.70 -0.81 -0.80
N LEU A 56 -11.16 -1.20 -1.99
CA LEU A 56 -12.52 -1.70 -2.20
C LEU A 56 -12.79 -3.04 -1.48
N SER A 57 -11.75 -3.85 -1.27
CA SER A 57 -11.87 -5.13 -0.54
C SER A 57 -11.69 -4.98 0.98
N GLY A 58 -11.39 -3.77 1.48
CA GLY A 58 -11.10 -3.54 2.89
C GLY A 58 -9.85 -4.27 3.39
N LYS A 59 -8.90 -4.58 2.50
CA LYS A 59 -7.66 -5.30 2.84
C LYS A 59 -6.48 -4.33 2.93
N SER A 60 -5.55 -4.63 3.84
CA SER A 60 -4.26 -3.95 3.94
C SER A 60 -3.45 -4.07 2.64
N MET A 61 -2.60 -3.08 2.36
CA MET A 61 -1.69 -3.13 1.20
C MET A 61 -0.74 -4.35 1.30
N PRO A 62 -0.42 -5.02 0.17
CA PRO A 62 0.32 -6.29 0.19
C PRO A 62 1.68 -6.18 0.86
N GLU A 63 2.03 -7.22 1.61
CA GLU A 63 3.37 -7.40 2.17
C GLU A 63 4.24 -8.18 1.17
N MET A 64 5.55 -8.26 1.43
CA MET A 64 6.42 -9.08 0.60
C MET A 64 5.95 -10.52 0.69
N GLU A 65 5.63 -11.13 -0.45
CA GLU A 65 5.39 -12.57 -0.53
C GLU A 65 6.76 -13.23 -0.36
N LEU A 66 7.14 -13.48 0.89
CA LEU A 66 8.21 -14.42 1.19
C LEU A 66 7.75 -15.73 0.59
N LEU A 67 8.53 -16.28 -0.35
CA LEU A 67 8.35 -17.66 -0.78
C LEU A 67 8.20 -18.50 0.49
N SER A 68 6.98 -18.96 0.78
CA SER A 68 6.79 -20.00 1.78
C SER A 68 7.51 -21.19 1.17
N ASP A 69 8.70 -21.50 1.69
CA ASP A 69 9.50 -22.62 1.25
C ASP A 69 8.59 -23.84 1.04
N SER A 70 8.54 -24.31 -0.21
CA SER A 70 7.74 -25.47 -0.64
C SER A 70 8.25 -26.77 -0.03
#